data_AF-A0A0P9CY27-F1
#
_entry.id   AF-A0A0P9CY27-F1
#
_cell.length_a   1.000
_cell.length_b   1.000
_cell.length_c   1.000
_cell.angle_alpha   90.00
_cell.angle_beta   90.00
_cell.angle_gamma   90.00
#
_symmetry.space_group_name_H-M   'P 1'
#
loop_
_entity.id
_entity.type
_entity.pdbx_description
1 polymer ?
#
loop_
_entity_poly.entity_id
_entity_poly.type
_entity_poly.pdbx_seq_one_letter_code
_entity_poly.pdbx_strand_id
1 'polypeptide(L)'
;RVLASFPAGLQRSASKRLKKMGVDVLLNTAVATVDADAVHFKNGESLAASTVVWAAGVRAAALADALSVAQGRSARVKVLPTLNLAERPEVFVVGDMAYLETYKDGQAYPMVAQVAMQQGRQAGRNILALIGKTEPREFRYFDKGQMATIGRRAAVFDAFG
;
A
#
# COMPACT_ATOMS: atom_id res chain seq x y z
N ARG A 1 10.82 11.53 -7.97
CA ARG A 1 11.36 10.30 -8.63
C ARG A 1 10.21 9.30 -8.77
N VAL A 2 10.25 8.38 -9.75
CA VAL A 2 9.24 7.30 -9.85
C VAL A 2 9.57 6.15 -8.90
N LEU A 3 8.59 5.30 -8.57
CA LEU A 3 8.76 4.08 -7.79
C LEU A 3 9.54 4.29 -6.48
N ALA A 4 9.00 5.14 -5.59
CA ALA A 4 9.70 5.62 -4.40
C ALA A 4 10.23 4.51 -3.47
N SER A 5 9.60 3.33 -3.45
CA SER A 5 10.02 2.17 -2.67
C SER A 5 11.23 1.43 -3.24
N PHE A 6 11.67 1.71 -4.46
CA PHE A 6 12.77 1.00 -5.12
C PHE A 6 14.11 1.74 -4.95
N PRO A 7 15.26 1.04 -4.98
CA PRO A 7 16.59 1.67 -5.05
C PRO A 7 16.75 2.66 -6.22
N ALA A 8 17.57 3.70 -6.02
CA ALA A 8 17.72 4.80 -6.99
C ALA A 8 18.18 4.34 -8.40
N GLY A 9 18.98 3.27 -8.50
CA GLY A 9 19.38 2.68 -9.77
C GLY A 9 18.19 2.12 -10.56
N LEU A 10 17.28 1.42 -9.88
CA LEU A 10 16.07 0.86 -10.47
C LEU A 10 15.07 1.97 -10.83
N GLN A 11 14.93 3.01 -10.01
CA GLN A 11 14.11 4.18 -10.33
C GLN A 11 14.56 4.87 -11.63
N ARG A 12 15.88 5.02 -11.83
CA ARG A 12 16.46 5.58 -13.06
C ARG A 12 16.21 4.69 -14.27
N SER A 13 16.41 3.37 -14.12
CA SER A 13 16.15 2.39 -15.17
C SER A 13 14.69 2.43 -15.64
N ALA A 14 13.74 2.45 -14.68
CA ALA A 14 12.32 2.56 -14.96
C ALA A 14 11.97 3.86 -15.69
N SER A 15 12.47 5.00 -15.22
CA SER A 15 12.25 6.30 -15.87
C SER A 15 12.75 6.32 -17.31
N LYS A 16 13.96 5.78 -17.57
CA LYS A 16 14.53 5.70 -18.92
C LYS A 16 13.69 4.80 -19.82
N ARG A 17 13.15 3.70 -19.27
CA ARG A 17 12.28 2.79 -20.03
C ARG A 17 10.95 3.42 -20.40
N LEU A 18 10.29 4.10 -19.46
CA LEU A 18 9.04 4.83 -19.70
C LEU A 18 9.21 5.88 -20.81
N LYS A 19 10.26 6.69 -20.74
CA LYS A 19 10.56 7.69 -21.78
C LYS A 19 10.81 7.05 -23.16
N LYS A 20 11.51 5.93 -23.22
CA LYS A 20 11.70 5.16 -24.48
C LYS A 20 10.38 4.60 -25.05
N MET A 21 9.34 4.49 -24.24
CA MET A 21 8.00 4.07 -24.66
C MET A 21 7.11 5.25 -25.06
N GLY A 22 7.64 6.48 -25.08
CA GLY A 22 6.87 7.69 -25.40
C GLY A 22 6.06 8.24 -24.22
N VAL A 23 6.36 7.82 -22.99
CA VAL A 23 5.69 8.35 -21.80
C VAL A 23 6.40 9.61 -21.32
N ASP A 24 5.66 10.72 -21.25
CA ASP A 24 6.10 11.94 -20.60
C ASP A 24 5.96 11.81 -19.07
N VAL A 25 7.08 12.02 -18.37
CA VAL A 25 7.15 11.85 -16.91
C VAL A 25 7.31 13.21 -16.26
N LEU A 26 6.21 13.75 -15.74
CA LEU A 26 6.19 14.98 -14.95
C LEU A 26 6.42 14.66 -13.47
N LEU A 27 7.58 15.05 -12.95
CA LEU A 27 7.94 14.89 -11.53
C LEU A 27 7.74 16.21 -10.79
N ASN A 28 7.61 16.15 -9.47
CA ASN A 28 7.40 17.32 -8.61
C ASN A 28 6.18 18.17 -9.05
N THR A 29 5.23 17.54 -9.75
CA THR A 29 4.03 18.15 -10.31
C THR A 29 2.84 17.54 -9.60
N ALA A 30 2.35 18.19 -8.54
CA ALA A 30 1.25 17.67 -7.75
C ALA A 30 -0.09 18.06 -8.39
N VAL A 31 -0.97 17.10 -8.59
CA VAL A 31 -2.36 17.35 -9.03
C VAL A 31 -3.11 18.09 -7.93
N ALA A 32 -3.80 19.17 -8.30
CA ALA A 32 -4.68 19.94 -7.45
C ALA A 32 -6.14 19.51 -7.65
N THR A 33 -6.62 19.53 -8.90
CA THR A 33 -7.97 19.12 -9.28
C THR A 33 -7.96 18.42 -10.64
N VAL A 34 -9.00 17.63 -10.90
CA VAL A 34 -9.24 16.96 -12.17
C VAL A 34 -10.65 17.33 -12.63
N ASP A 35 -10.74 17.92 -13.81
CA ASP A 35 -11.99 18.28 -14.47
C ASP A 35 -12.29 17.29 -15.60
N ALA A 36 -13.37 17.53 -16.35
CA ALA A 36 -13.79 16.65 -17.43
C ALA A 36 -12.79 16.58 -18.60
N ASP A 37 -12.04 17.66 -18.84
CA ASP A 37 -11.16 17.84 -20.00
C ASP A 37 -9.74 18.31 -19.63
N ALA A 38 -9.44 18.45 -18.34
CA ALA A 38 -8.14 18.93 -17.88
C ALA A 38 -7.73 18.40 -16.51
N VAL A 39 -6.41 18.35 -16.28
CA VAL A 39 -5.79 18.15 -14.97
C VAL A 39 -5.10 19.45 -14.58
N HIS A 40 -5.43 19.97 -13.40
CA HIS A 40 -4.82 21.19 -12.87
C HIS A 40 -3.78 20.84 -11.82
N PHE A 41 -2.63 21.49 -11.86
CA PHE A 41 -1.52 21.25 -10.96
C PHE A 41 -1.41 22.36 -9.91
N LYS A 42 -0.80 22.03 -8.76
CA LYS A 42 -0.62 22.99 -7.66
C LYS A 42 0.28 24.18 -7.98
N ASN A 43 1.10 24.09 -9.03
CA ASN A 43 1.94 25.19 -9.51
C ASN A 43 1.17 26.18 -10.43
N GLY A 44 -0.12 25.95 -10.67
CA GLY A 44 -0.96 26.78 -11.53
C GLY A 44 -0.97 26.38 -13.00
N GLU A 45 -0.14 25.41 -13.41
CA GLU A 45 -0.17 24.84 -14.76
C GLU A 45 -1.34 23.85 -14.91
N SER A 46 -1.74 23.62 -16.16
CA SER A 46 -2.78 22.64 -16.50
C SER A 46 -2.37 21.79 -17.71
N LEU A 47 -2.95 20.60 -17.80
CA LEU A 47 -2.77 19.67 -18.91
C LEU A 47 -4.14 19.24 -19.43
N ALA A 48 -4.43 19.51 -20.69
CA ALA A 48 -5.64 19.02 -21.34
C ALA A 48 -5.60 17.48 -21.43
N ALA A 49 -6.66 16.83 -20.97
CA ALA A 49 -6.79 15.38 -20.95
C ALA A 49 -8.26 14.95 -20.95
N SER A 50 -8.66 14.14 -21.93
CA SER A 50 -10.01 13.54 -21.98
C SER A 50 -10.12 12.23 -21.19
N THR A 51 -9.00 11.71 -20.67
CA THR A 51 -8.97 10.47 -19.89
C THR A 51 -7.94 10.59 -18.79
N VAL A 52 -8.40 10.41 -17.56
CA VAL A 52 -7.56 10.47 -16.36
C VAL A 52 -7.70 9.17 -15.59
N VAL A 53 -6.57 8.52 -15.32
CA VAL A 53 -6.50 7.31 -14.49
C VAL A 53 -5.78 7.65 -13.20
N TRP A 54 -6.46 7.53 -12.06
CA TRP A 54 -5.89 7.84 -10.75
C TRP A 54 -5.26 6.61 -10.09
N ALA A 55 -3.95 6.65 -9.89
CA ALA A 55 -3.17 5.59 -9.22
C ALA A 55 -2.26 6.12 -8.09
N ALA A 56 -2.51 7.35 -7.60
CA ALA A 56 -1.60 8.05 -6.70
C ALA A 56 -1.85 7.78 -5.19
N GLY A 57 -2.90 7.06 -4.82
CA GLY A 57 -3.16 6.72 -3.42
C GLY A 57 -4.36 5.82 -3.24
N VAL A 58 -4.34 5.07 -2.14
CA VAL A 58 -5.42 4.18 -1.69
C VAL A 58 -5.80 4.52 -0.24
N ARG A 59 -7.04 4.21 0.11
CA ARG A 59 -7.63 4.30 1.44
C ARG A 59 -8.20 2.93 1.81
N ALA A 60 -8.31 2.65 3.12
CA ALA A 60 -9.06 1.50 3.58
C ALA A 60 -10.52 1.51 3.05
N ALA A 61 -11.13 0.33 2.98
CA ALA A 61 -12.53 0.19 2.55
C ALA A 61 -13.48 0.99 3.47
N ALA A 62 -14.58 1.48 2.91
CA ALA A 62 -15.58 2.29 3.63
C ALA A 62 -16.15 1.59 4.88
N LEU A 63 -16.11 0.26 4.93
CA LEU A 63 -16.46 -0.51 6.12
C LEU A 63 -15.67 -0.06 7.37
N ALA A 64 -14.41 0.34 7.22
CA ALA A 64 -13.58 0.80 8.34
C ALA A 64 -14.23 1.97 9.09
N ASP A 65 -14.91 2.87 8.38
CA ASP A 65 -15.55 4.05 8.96
C ASP A 65 -16.82 3.68 9.75
N ALA A 66 -17.48 2.59 9.36
CA ALA A 66 -18.69 2.11 10.02
C ALA A 66 -18.42 1.30 11.30
N LEU A 67 -17.18 0.90 11.56
CA LEU A 67 -16.82 0.04 12.70
C LEU A 67 -16.69 0.80 14.03
N SER A 68 -16.68 2.14 14.02
CA SER A 68 -16.49 2.98 15.22
C SER A 68 -15.27 2.59 16.07
N VAL A 69 -14.19 2.16 15.42
CA VAL A 69 -12.92 1.76 16.03
C VAL A 69 -11.83 2.77 15.76
N ALA A 70 -10.76 2.75 16.57
CA ALA A 70 -9.61 3.61 16.35
C ALA A 70 -8.99 3.39 14.95
N GLN A 71 -8.81 4.46 14.20
CA GLN A 71 -8.20 4.44 12.87
C GLN A 71 -6.84 5.18 12.86
N GLY A 72 -5.96 4.77 11.95
CA GLY A 72 -4.69 5.41 11.64
C GLY A 72 -4.70 6.08 10.27
N ARG A 73 -3.50 6.27 9.69
CA ARG A 73 -3.34 6.89 8.38
C ARG A 73 -4.14 6.15 7.30
N SER A 74 -4.72 6.90 6.36
CA SER A 74 -5.56 6.36 5.28
C SER A 74 -6.81 5.59 5.77
N ALA A 75 -7.36 5.99 6.94
CA ALA A 75 -8.54 5.40 7.57
C ALA A 75 -8.44 3.89 7.86
N ARG A 76 -7.21 3.40 8.00
CA ARG A 76 -6.94 1.99 8.29
C ARG A 76 -7.23 1.72 9.77
N VAL A 77 -7.87 0.61 10.10
CA VAL A 77 -8.22 0.21 11.46
C VAL A 77 -6.97 -0.17 12.25
N LYS A 78 -6.75 0.46 13.40
CA LYS A 78 -5.63 0.12 14.30
C LYS A 78 -5.85 -1.26 14.89
N VAL A 79 -4.85 -2.13 14.76
CA VAL A 79 -4.86 -3.49 15.30
C VAL A 79 -3.70 -3.70 16.27
N LEU A 80 -3.82 -4.69 17.14
CA LEU A 80 -2.73 -5.20 17.95
C LEU A 80 -1.71 -5.97 17.08
N PRO A 81 -0.49 -6.26 17.60
CA PRO A 81 0.49 -7.11 16.90
C PRO A 81 -0.07 -8.48 16.49
N THR A 82 -1.07 -8.99 17.20
CA THR A 82 -1.80 -10.23 16.94
C THR A 82 -2.88 -10.11 15.85
N LEU A 83 -3.05 -8.93 15.23
CA LEU A 83 -3.99 -8.58 14.16
C LEU A 83 -5.47 -8.47 14.56
N ASN A 84 -5.79 -8.61 15.83
CA ASN A 84 -7.14 -8.35 16.36
C ASN A 84 -7.29 -6.94 16.92
N LEU A 85 -8.53 -6.55 17.16
CA LEU A 85 -8.86 -5.31 17.86
C LEU A 85 -8.60 -5.45 19.36
N ALA A 86 -8.19 -4.35 20.01
CA ALA A 86 -7.94 -4.33 21.45
C ALA A 86 -9.22 -4.54 22.26
N GLU A 87 -10.30 -3.86 21.86
CA GLU A 87 -11.60 -3.95 22.55
C GLU A 87 -12.42 -5.18 22.14
N ARG A 88 -12.08 -5.81 21.02
CA ARG A 88 -12.80 -6.94 20.42
C ARG A 88 -11.81 -8.03 19.97
N PRO A 89 -11.27 -8.83 20.89
CA PRO A 89 -10.22 -9.80 20.60
C PRO A 89 -10.60 -10.88 19.57
N GLU A 90 -11.89 -11.13 19.39
CA GLU A 90 -12.46 -12.05 18.41
C GLU A 90 -12.50 -11.50 16.99
N VAL A 91 -12.29 -10.18 16.80
CA VAL A 91 -12.36 -9.51 15.51
C VAL A 91 -10.95 -9.26 14.97
N PHE A 92 -10.64 -9.86 13.83
CA PHE A 92 -9.36 -9.72 13.13
C PHE A 92 -9.51 -8.81 11.91
N VAL A 93 -8.53 -7.93 11.70
CA VAL A 93 -8.45 -7.07 10.51
C VAL A 93 -7.12 -7.29 9.83
N VAL A 94 -7.15 -7.52 8.52
CA VAL A 94 -5.97 -7.85 7.70
C VAL A 94 -5.98 -7.06 6.39
N GLY A 95 -4.87 -7.14 5.65
CA GLY A 95 -4.70 -6.49 4.37
C GLY A 95 -4.73 -4.97 4.48
N ASP A 96 -5.27 -4.32 3.44
CA ASP A 96 -5.22 -2.86 3.31
C ASP A 96 -6.05 -2.13 4.38
N MET A 97 -6.99 -2.82 5.04
CA MET A 97 -7.74 -2.24 6.16
C MET A 97 -6.95 -2.19 7.46
N ALA A 98 -5.96 -3.07 7.68
CA ALA A 98 -5.25 -3.16 8.95
C ALA A 98 -4.18 -2.07 9.06
N TYR A 99 -4.08 -1.39 10.20
CA TYR A 99 -3.02 -0.44 10.55
C TYR A 99 -2.19 -0.97 11.71
N LEU A 100 -0.91 -1.26 11.45
CA LEU A 100 0.02 -1.78 12.45
C LEU A 100 1.43 -1.25 12.16
N GLU A 101 2.00 -0.56 13.14
CA GLU A 101 3.27 0.18 13.08
C GLU A 101 4.46 -0.63 13.63
N THR A 102 4.58 -1.87 13.16
CA THR A 102 5.68 -2.78 13.53
C THR A 102 6.50 -3.23 12.30
N TYR A 103 6.26 -2.59 11.14
CA TYR A 103 7.14 -2.74 9.99
C TYR A 103 8.40 -1.90 10.19
N LYS A 104 9.47 -2.21 9.44
CA LYS A 104 10.80 -1.56 9.43
C LYS A 104 10.81 -0.15 10.07
N ASP A 105 11.60 0.03 11.11
CA ASP A 105 11.75 1.30 11.85
C ASP A 105 10.43 1.88 12.41
N GLY A 106 9.49 1.02 12.79
CA GLY A 106 8.20 1.41 13.38
C GLY A 106 7.19 1.96 12.36
N GLN A 107 7.39 1.72 11.06
CA GLN A 107 6.46 2.15 10.03
C GLN A 107 5.21 1.26 9.98
N ALA A 108 4.12 1.80 9.44
CA ALA A 108 2.96 1.01 9.11
C ALA A 108 3.27 0.04 7.96
N TYR A 109 2.76 -1.20 8.02
CA TYR A 109 2.90 -2.14 6.91
C TYR A 109 2.34 -1.57 5.59
N PRO A 110 2.99 -1.86 4.44
CA PRO A 110 2.51 -1.40 3.13
C PRO A 110 1.21 -2.10 2.74
N MET A 111 0.36 -1.38 2.01
CA MET A 111 -0.90 -1.88 1.44
C MET A 111 -0.61 -2.67 0.16
N VAL A 112 -0.11 -3.90 0.33
CA VAL A 112 0.28 -4.80 -0.77
C VAL A 112 -0.20 -6.22 -0.51
N ALA A 113 -0.50 -6.94 -1.61
CA ALA A 113 -1.02 -8.30 -1.55
C ALA A 113 -0.14 -9.26 -0.73
N GLN A 114 1.19 -9.09 -0.78
CA GLN A 114 2.12 -9.94 -0.03
C GLN A 114 1.92 -9.85 1.49
N VAL A 115 1.70 -8.63 2.00
CA VAL A 115 1.39 -8.39 3.41
C VAL A 115 0.02 -8.99 3.73
N ALA A 116 -1.00 -8.70 2.91
CA ALA A 116 -2.36 -9.19 3.12
C ALA A 116 -2.42 -10.72 3.21
N MET A 117 -1.74 -11.43 2.30
CA MET A 117 -1.68 -12.89 2.30
C MET A 117 -1.02 -13.45 3.57
N GLN A 118 0.06 -12.82 4.05
CA GLN A 118 0.74 -13.28 5.25
C GLN A 118 -0.06 -12.95 6.52
N GLN A 119 -0.69 -11.76 6.58
CA GLN A 119 -1.59 -11.38 7.66
C GLN A 119 -2.78 -12.32 7.73
N GLY A 120 -3.41 -12.67 6.60
CA GLY A 120 -4.52 -13.62 6.56
C GLY A 120 -4.14 -14.99 7.14
N ARG A 121 -2.95 -15.51 6.79
CA ARG A 121 -2.43 -16.75 7.38
C ARG A 121 -2.21 -16.65 8.88
N GLN A 122 -1.67 -15.52 9.36
CA GLN A 122 -1.44 -15.30 10.78
C GLN A 122 -2.76 -15.15 11.56
N ALA A 123 -3.71 -14.37 11.04
CA ALA A 123 -5.04 -14.22 11.62
C ALA A 123 -5.75 -15.58 11.70
N GLY A 124 -5.70 -16.40 10.66
CA GLY A 124 -6.25 -17.76 10.70
C GLY A 124 -5.64 -18.63 11.81
N ARG A 125 -4.31 -18.57 12.00
CA ARG A 125 -3.64 -19.28 13.11
C ARG A 125 -4.07 -18.74 14.48
N ASN A 126 -4.22 -17.43 14.61
CA ASN A 126 -4.63 -16.80 15.87
C ASN A 126 -6.09 -17.11 16.20
N ILE A 127 -6.98 -17.19 15.20
CA ILE A 127 -8.36 -17.65 15.39
C ILE A 127 -8.37 -19.09 15.94
N LEU A 128 -7.57 -20.00 15.36
CA LEU A 128 -7.45 -21.37 15.87
C LEU A 128 -6.87 -21.40 17.30
N ALA A 129 -5.91 -20.53 17.61
CA ALA A 129 -5.35 -20.42 18.95
C ALA A 129 -6.42 -20.00 19.98
N LEU A 130 -7.24 -18.99 19.64
CA LEU A 130 -8.36 -18.55 20.49
C LEU A 130 -9.38 -19.66 20.73
N ILE A 131 -9.78 -20.39 19.69
CA ILE A 131 -10.70 -21.55 19.81
C ILE A 131 -10.11 -22.62 20.73
N GLY A 132 -8.80 -22.90 20.58
CA GLY A 132 -8.06 -23.86 21.40
C GLY A 132 -7.65 -23.35 22.78
N LYS A 133 -8.01 -22.12 23.15
CA LYS A 133 -7.60 -21.45 24.41
C LYS A 133 -6.08 -21.41 24.61
N THR A 134 -5.35 -21.15 23.53
CA THR A 134 -3.89 -20.94 23.53
C THR A 134 -3.55 -19.51 23.12
N GLU A 135 -2.34 -19.06 23.44
CA GLU A 135 -1.90 -17.69 23.23
C GLU A 135 -1.77 -17.34 21.72
N PRO A 136 -2.42 -16.28 21.22
CA PRO A 136 -2.21 -15.77 19.87
C PRO A 136 -0.76 -15.30 19.66
N ARG A 137 -0.28 -15.36 18.42
CA ARG A 137 1.08 -14.94 18.07
C ARG A 137 1.09 -13.64 17.28
N GLU A 138 2.13 -12.85 17.51
CA GLU A 138 2.36 -11.61 16.78
C GLU A 138 2.61 -11.87 15.29
N PHE A 139 2.16 -10.93 14.46
CA PHE A 139 2.45 -10.92 13.04
C PHE A 139 3.88 -10.47 12.77
N ARG A 140 4.59 -11.28 11.99
CA ARG A 140 5.91 -10.94 11.44
C ARG A 140 5.88 -11.13 9.93
N TYR A 141 6.14 -10.05 9.22
CA TYR A 141 6.17 -10.04 7.76
C TYR A 141 7.53 -10.51 7.24
N PHE A 142 7.51 -11.49 6.34
CA PHE A 142 8.67 -11.88 5.56
C PHE A 142 8.62 -11.21 4.19
N ASP A 143 9.49 -10.23 3.96
CA ASP A 143 9.52 -9.44 2.73
C ASP A 143 10.25 -10.20 1.62
N LYS A 144 9.51 -10.76 0.65
CA LYS A 144 10.06 -11.49 -0.50
C LYS A 144 10.63 -10.58 -1.59
N GLY A 145 10.62 -9.27 -1.37
CA GLY A 145 10.93 -8.28 -2.39
C GLY A 145 9.71 -7.83 -3.19
N GLN A 146 9.97 -7.01 -4.20
CA GLN A 146 8.98 -6.31 -5.00
C GLN A 146 9.41 -6.25 -6.48
N MET A 147 8.41 -6.27 -7.37
CA MET A 147 8.61 -6.15 -8.81
C MET A 147 7.60 -5.15 -9.37
N ALA A 148 8.06 -4.27 -10.25
CA ALA A 148 7.20 -3.40 -11.05
C ALA A 148 7.42 -3.70 -12.53
N THR A 149 6.37 -4.15 -13.21
CA THR A 149 6.40 -4.40 -14.65
C THR A 149 6.29 -3.08 -15.43
N ILE A 150 6.95 -3.02 -16.59
CA ILE A 150 6.99 -1.84 -17.47
C ILE A 150 6.68 -2.29 -18.90
N GLY A 151 5.40 -2.27 -19.24
CA GLY A 151 4.89 -2.90 -20.45
C GLY A 151 5.11 -4.42 -20.44
N ARG A 152 5.02 -5.05 -21.62
CA ARG A 152 5.09 -6.52 -21.74
C ARG A 152 6.51 -7.11 -21.65
N ARG A 153 7.56 -6.30 -21.83
CA ARG A 153 8.94 -6.78 -22.09
C ARG A 153 9.99 -6.24 -21.12
N ALA A 154 9.58 -5.58 -20.03
CA ALA A 154 10.52 -5.06 -19.05
C ALA A 154 9.90 -5.07 -17.66
N ALA A 155 10.75 -5.14 -16.64
CA ALA A 155 10.40 -4.96 -15.23
C ALA A 155 11.62 -4.43 -14.47
N VAL A 156 11.39 -3.81 -13.33
CA VAL A 156 12.40 -3.62 -12.29
C VAL A 156 12.07 -4.53 -11.11
N PHE A 157 13.09 -5.17 -10.57
CA PHE A 157 12.95 -6.17 -9.51
C PHE A 157 13.95 -5.87 -8.40
N ASP A 158 13.45 -5.88 -7.17
CA ASP A 158 14.19 -5.61 -5.95
C ASP A 158 13.87 -6.73 -4.96
N ALA A 159 14.80 -7.68 -4.81
CA ALA A 159 14.65 -8.84 -3.95
C ALA A 159 16.01 -9.36 -3.49
N PHE A 160 15.97 -10.22 -2.46
CA PHE A 160 17.13 -10.90 -1.88
C PHE A 160 18.11 -10.03 -1.08
N GLY A 161 17.76 -8.75 -0.83
CA GLY A 161 18.63 -7.81 -0.12
C GLY A 161 19.80 -7.39 -0.98
#